data_AF-A0AAJ2P6D8-F1
#
_entry.id   AF-A0AAJ2P6D8-F1
#
_cell.length_a   1.000
_cell.length_b   1.000
_cell.length_c   1.000
_cell.angle_alpha   90.00
_cell.angle_beta   90.00
_cell.angle_gamma   90.00
#
_symmetry.space_group_name_H-M   'P 1'
#
loop_
_entity.id
_entity.type
_entity.pdbx_description
1 polymer ?
#
loop_
_entity_poly.entity_id
_entity_poly.type
_entity_poly.pdbx_seq_one_letter_code
_entity_poly.pdbx_strand_id
1 'polypeptide(L)'
;MRKKELKKQLVELYDFEMSQLENKSEIELEKLLQKSKNEAIILKNNPNKFFYIKSMPKPKEIQTKTTTKAGWIVFFAFIGVLLLAFALFMTLAFINTGGKNGTF
;
A
#
# COMPACT_ATOMS: atom_id res chain seq x y z
N MET A 1 7.52 32.82 -18.08
CA MET A 1 7.39 31.72 -19.06
C MET A 1 6.81 30.47 -18.39
N ARG A 2 7.53 29.84 -17.46
CA ARG A 2 7.18 28.56 -16.81
C ARG A 2 5.79 28.51 -16.16
N LYS A 3 5.39 29.53 -15.39
CA LYS A 3 4.05 29.62 -14.78
C LYS A 3 2.89 29.56 -15.80
N LYS A 4 3.04 30.17 -16.99
CA LYS A 4 2.00 30.17 -18.04
C LYS A 4 1.85 28.79 -18.67
N GLU A 5 2.96 28.08 -18.81
CA GLU A 5 3.03 26.75 -19.38
C GLU A 5 2.44 25.69 -18.43
N LEU A 6 2.70 25.81 -17.13
CA LEU A 6 2.06 24.98 -16.10
C LEU A 6 0.54 25.13 -16.11
N LYS A 7 0.04 26.36 -16.24
CA LYS A 7 -1.40 26.62 -16.35
C LYS A 7 -1.99 26.00 -17.61
N LYS A 8 -1.32 26.16 -18.76
CA LYS A 8 -1.74 25.57 -20.03
C LYS A 8 -1.87 24.04 -19.93
N GLN A 9 -0.86 23.38 -19.35
CA GLN A 9 -0.89 21.92 -19.15
C GLN A 9 -2.03 21.48 -18.22
N LEU A 10 -2.31 22.23 -17.16
CA LEU A 10 -3.42 21.93 -16.25
C LEU A 10 -4.80 22.08 -16.92
N VAL A 11 -4.97 23.09 -17.76
CA VAL A 11 -6.23 23.31 -18.49
C VAL A 11 -6.41 22.25 -19.58
N GLU A 12 -5.40 22.03 -20.43
CA GLU A 12 -5.52 21.15 -21.61
C GLU A 12 -5.56 19.66 -21.26
N LEU A 13 -4.81 19.22 -20.24
CA LEU A 13 -4.66 17.79 -19.94
C LEU A 13 -5.55 17.31 -18.80
N TYR A 14 -6.02 18.22 -17.94
CA TYR A 14 -6.69 17.86 -16.69
C TYR A 14 -7.99 18.66 -16.43
N ASP A 15 -8.54 19.33 -17.45
CA ASP A 15 -9.82 20.05 -17.41
C ASP A 15 -9.96 21.08 -16.27
N PHE A 16 -8.86 21.70 -15.82
CA PHE A 16 -8.95 22.78 -14.84
C PHE A 16 -9.42 24.08 -15.50
N GLU A 17 -10.25 24.85 -14.79
CA GLU A 17 -10.62 26.20 -15.22
C GLU A 17 -9.49 27.19 -14.96
N MET A 18 -9.27 28.11 -15.90
CA MET A 18 -8.22 29.14 -15.77
C MET A 18 -8.42 30.02 -14.53
N SER A 19 -9.67 30.29 -14.15
CA SER A 19 -10.09 31.01 -12.94
C SER A 19 -9.51 30.41 -11.65
N GLN A 20 -9.40 29.08 -11.58
CA GLN A 20 -8.88 28.37 -10.42
C GLN A 20 -7.35 28.41 -10.31
N LEU A 21 -6.68 28.74 -11.41
CA LEU A 21 -5.22 28.72 -11.55
C LEU A 21 -4.61 30.12 -11.47
N GLU A 22 -5.41 31.18 -11.64
CA GLU A 22 -4.95 32.57 -11.64
C GLU A 22 -4.26 32.96 -10.33
N ASN A 23 -4.88 32.62 -9.21
CA ASN A 23 -4.43 32.99 -7.87
C ASN A 23 -3.37 32.03 -7.28
N LYS A 24 -2.99 30.97 -7.98
CA LYS A 24 -2.03 29.98 -7.48
C LYS A 24 -0.59 30.43 -7.68
N SER A 25 0.26 30.11 -6.71
CA SER A 25 1.71 30.27 -6.84
C SER A 25 2.29 29.25 -7.81
N GLU A 26 3.50 29.47 -8.31
CA GLU A 26 4.17 28.53 -9.22
C GLU A 26 4.38 27.15 -8.56
N ILE A 27 4.78 27.13 -7.29
CA ILE A 27 4.96 25.91 -6.48
C ILE A 27 3.63 25.15 -6.32
N GLU A 28 2.52 25.88 -6.13
CA GLU A 28 1.19 25.27 -6.04
C GLU A 28 0.73 24.68 -7.36
N LEU A 29 1.04 25.34 -8.48
CA LEU A 29 0.74 24.83 -9.82
C LEU A 29 1.53 23.55 -10.12
N GLU A 30 2.80 23.48 -9.73
CA GLU A 30 3.61 22.27 -9.86
C GLU A 30 3.07 21.12 -9.00
N LYS A 31 2.74 21.39 -7.73
CA LYS A 31 2.12 20.38 -6.85
C LYS A 31 0.79 19.89 -7.40
N LEU A 32 -0.03 20.79 -7.95
CA LEU A 32 -1.32 20.45 -8.54
C LEU A 32 -1.16 19.61 -9.80
N LEU A 33 -0.19 19.94 -10.65
CA LEU A 33 0.14 19.17 -11.85
C LEU A 33 0.62 17.76 -11.48
N GLN A 34 1.49 17.65 -10.48
CA GLN A 34 1.99 16.36 -10.01
C GLN A 34 0.88 15.50 -9.40
N LYS A 35 -0.01 16.09 -8.61
CA LYS A 35 -1.17 15.41 -8.04
C LYS A 35 -2.10 14.89 -9.14
N SER A 36 -2.40 15.73 -10.13
CA SER A 36 -3.30 15.38 -11.25
C SER A 36 -2.72 14.28 -12.13
N LYS A 37 -1.39 14.29 -12.37
CA LYS A 37 -0.66 13.19 -13.01
C LYS A 37 -0.85 11.87 -12.28
N ASN A 38 -0.63 11.87 -10.96
CA ASN A 38 -0.75 10.66 -10.15
C ASN A 38 -2.20 10.12 -10.13
N GLU A 39 -3.19 11.00 -9.99
CA GLU A 39 -4.61 10.60 -10.04
C GLU A 39 -4.98 9.98 -11.39
N ALA A 40 -4.51 10.56 -12.51
CA ALA A 40 -4.73 10.01 -13.85
C ALA A 40 -4.08 8.62 -14.03
N ILE A 41 -2.88 8.41 -13.47
CA ILE A 41 -2.19 7.11 -13.49
C ILE A 41 -2.95 6.07 -12.66
N ILE A 42 -3.39 6.44 -11.46
CA ILE A 42 -4.18 5.55 -10.59
C ILE A 42 -5.48 5.15 -11.30
N LEU A 43 -6.18 6.10 -11.93
CA LEU A 43 -7.40 5.81 -12.68
C LEU A 43 -7.13 4.89 -13.88
N LYS A 44 -6.03 5.13 -14.61
CA LYS A 44 -5.63 4.30 -15.77
C LYS A 44 -5.32 2.86 -15.38
N ASN A 45 -4.66 2.68 -14.24
CA ASN A 45 -4.24 1.38 -13.73
C ASN A 45 -5.33 0.66 -12.92
N ASN A 46 -6.44 1.35 -12.61
CA ASN A 46 -7.55 0.72 -11.92
C ASN A 46 -8.32 -0.20 -12.89
N PRO A 47 -8.40 -1.52 -12.62
CA PRO A 47 -9.12 -2.44 -13.49
C PRO A 47 -10.62 -2.12 -13.60
N ASN A 48 -11.18 -1.42 -12.61
CA ASN A 48 -12.59 -0.98 -12.59
C ASN A 48 -12.79 0.44 -13.11
N LYS A 49 -11.85 1.00 -13.89
CA LYS A 49 -11.93 2.37 -14.46
C LYS A 49 -13.22 2.68 -15.21
N PHE A 50 -13.89 1.67 -15.78
CA PHE A 50 -15.15 1.82 -16.51
C PHE A 50 -16.30 2.36 -15.66
N PHE A 51 -16.26 2.15 -14.34
CA PHE A 51 -17.27 2.67 -13.41
C PHE A 51 -16.97 4.08 -12.91
N TYR A 52 -15.77 4.62 -13.20
CA TYR A 52 -15.41 5.99 -12.83
C TYR A 52 -15.97 6.97 -13.86
N ILE A 53 -17.27 7.23 -13.77
CA ILE A 53 -17.93 8.32 -14.51
C ILE A 53 -17.53 9.64 -13.82
N LYS A 54 -17.21 10.70 -14.58
CA LYS A 54 -16.79 12.03 -14.06
C LYS A 54 -17.72 12.61 -12.96
N SER A 55 -18.97 12.14 -12.87
CA SER A 55 -19.98 12.54 -11.89
C SER A 55 -20.04 11.71 -10.62
N MET A 56 -19.29 10.60 -10.51
CA MET A 56 -19.27 9.82 -9.29
C MET A 56 -18.32 10.44 -8.25
N PRO A 57 -18.73 10.49 -6.96
CA PRO A 57 -17.86 10.94 -5.90
C PRO A 57 -16.59 10.08 -5.90
N LYS A 58 -15.42 10.73 -5.91
CA LYS A 58 -14.13 10.03 -5.84
C LYS A 58 -14.20 9.04 -4.67
N PRO A 59 -13.76 7.78 -4.86
CA PRO A 59 -13.81 6.79 -3.79
C PRO A 59 -13.06 7.38 -2.60
N LYS A 60 -13.76 7.43 -1.46
CA LYS A 60 -13.18 7.90 -0.21
C LYS A 60 -11.93 7.07 0.01
N GLU A 61 -10.77 7.71 0.20
CA GLU A 61 -9.56 7.01 0.59
C GLU A 61 -9.81 6.39 1.97
N ILE A 62 -10.32 5.17 1.99
CA ILE A 62 -10.51 4.42 3.22
C ILE A 62 -9.10 4.03 3.64
N GLN A 63 -8.56 4.74 4.63
CA GLN A 63 -7.34 4.31 5.29
C GLN A 63 -7.61 2.91 5.84
N THR A 64 -7.11 1.89 5.16
CA THR A 64 -7.22 0.52 5.59
C THR A 64 -6.52 0.44 6.95
N LYS A 65 -7.31 0.32 8.02
CA LYS A 65 -6.79 0.12 9.39
C LYS A 65 -6.24 -1.30 9.58
N THR A 66 -5.62 -1.87 8.55
CA THR A 66 -4.87 -3.13 8.68
C THR A 66 -3.58 -2.79 9.41
N THR A 67 -3.58 -2.98 10.73
CA THR A 67 -2.42 -2.66 11.56
C THR A 67 -1.36 -3.73 11.36
N THR A 68 -0.32 -3.40 10.59
CA THR A 68 0.79 -4.31 10.28
C THR A 68 1.50 -4.82 11.55
N LYS A 69 1.51 -4.00 12.61
CA LYS A 69 2.10 -4.36 13.91
C LYS A 69 1.41 -5.56 14.58
N ALA A 70 0.09 -5.69 14.48
CA ALA A 70 -0.63 -6.83 15.07
C ALA A 70 -0.40 -8.11 14.26
N GLY A 71 -0.27 -8.00 12.93
CA GLY A 71 0.05 -9.15 12.08
C GLY A 71 1.40 -9.79 12.43
N TRP A 72 2.42 -8.97 12.71
CA TRP A 72 3.73 -9.47 13.13
C TRP A 72 3.71 -10.21 14.47
N ILE A 73 2.92 -9.73 15.44
CA ILE A 73 2.80 -10.38 16.75
C ILE A 73 2.21 -11.78 16.60
N VAL A 74 1.15 -11.93 15.81
CA VAL A 74 0.51 -13.24 15.56
C VAL A 74 1.45 -14.18 14.80
N PHE A 75 2.21 -13.66 13.83
CA PHE A 75 3.20 -14.44 13.08
C PHE A 75 4.30 -15.02 13.98
N PHE A 76 4.90 -14.20 14.84
CA PHE A 76 5.94 -14.67 15.77
C PHE A 76 5.39 -15.63 16.83
N ALA A 77 4.16 -15.41 17.32
CA ALA A 77 3.51 -16.33 18.23
C ALA A 77 3.32 -17.72 17.58
N PHE A 78 2.88 -17.76 16.33
CA PHE A 78 2.72 -19.01 15.59
C PHE A 78 4.05 -19.75 15.38
N ILE A 79 5.10 -19.04 14.95
CA ILE A 79 6.45 -19.62 14.80
C ILE A 79 6.97 -20.15 16.13
N GLY A 80 6.75 -19.42 17.23
CA GLY A 80 7.17 -19.84 18.57
C GLY A 80 6.55 -21.18 18.98
N VAL A 81 5.24 -21.35 18.77
CA VAL A 81 4.54 -22.61 19.04
C VAL A 81 5.09 -23.74 18.17
N LEU A 82 5.39 -23.46 16.90
CA LEU A 82 5.92 -24.45 15.96
C LEU A 82 7.31 -24.94 16.36
N LEU A 83 8.18 -24.02 16.79
CA LEU A 83 9.51 -24.35 17.31
C LEU A 83 9.45 -25.12 18.63
N LEU A 84 8.52 -24.77 19.53
CA LEU A 84 8.29 -25.52 20.76
C LEU A 84 7.85 -26.96 20.50
N ALA A 85 6.87 -27.14 19.60
CA ALA A 85 6.44 -28.47 19.18
C ALA A 85 7.60 -29.25 18.57
N PHE A 86 8.38 -28.64 17.67
CA PHE A 86 9.56 -29.26 17.09
C PHE A 86 10.59 -29.69 18.14
N ALA A 87 10.90 -28.82 19.11
CA ALA A 87 11.82 -29.14 20.19
C ALA A 87 11.32 -30.31 21.05
N LEU A 88 10.01 -30.36 21.36
CA LEU A 88 9.40 -31.48 22.09
C LEU A 88 9.49 -32.80 21.32
N PHE A 89 9.23 -32.78 20.01
CA PHE A 89 9.38 -33.99 19.20
C PHE A 89 10.84 -34.45 19.12
N MET A 90 11.79 -33.52 19.00
CA MET A 90 13.21 -33.82 19.00
C MET A 90 13.66 -34.43 20.34
N THR A 91 13.30 -33.85 21.48
CA THR A 91 13.67 -34.38 22.79
C THR A 91 13.08 -35.77 23.03
N LEU A 92 11.81 -35.99 22.69
CA LEU A 92 11.18 -37.30 22.77
C LEU A 92 11.86 -38.33 21.85
N ALA A 93 12.21 -37.95 20.63
CA ALA A 93 12.93 -38.82 19.69
C ALA A 93 14.32 -39.20 20.21
N PHE A 94 15.07 -38.23 20.76
CA PHE A 94 16.39 -38.49 21.35
C PHE A 94 16.31 -39.39 22.58
N ILE A 95 15.34 -39.18 23.47
CA ILE A 95 15.14 -40.03 24.66
C ILE A 95 14.76 -41.46 24.23
N ASN A 96 13.84 -41.60 23.27
CA ASN A 96 13.38 -42.90 22.78
C ASN A 96 14.46 -43.66 21.98
N THR A 97 15.41 -42.95 21.38
CA THR A 97 16.54 -43.55 20.67
C THR A 97 17.71 -43.87 21.62
N GLY A 98 18.01 -43.00 22.59
CA GLY A 98 19.03 -43.21 23.60
C GLY A 98 18.71 -44.33 24.58
N GLY A 99 17.43 -44.56 24.89
CA GLY A 99 16.97 -45.69 25.71
C GLY A 99 17.07 -47.06 25.04
N LYS A 100 17.20 -47.12 23.71
CA LYS A 100 17.38 -48.38 22.94
C LYS A 100 18.85 -48.79 22.74
N ASN A 101 19.80 -47.90 23.01
CA ASN A 101 21.23 -48.17 22.84
C ASN A 101 21.97 -48.38 24.18
N GLY A 102 21.23 -48.69 25.26
CA GLY A 102 21.76 -48.76 26.63
C GLY A 102 21.64 -50.11 27.32
N THR A 103 21.57 -51.23 26.60
CA THR A 103 21.71 -52.58 27.17
C THR A 103 22.36 -53.54 26.17
N PHE A 104 23.69 -53.54 26.12
CA PHE A 104 24.57 -54.70 26.07
C PHE A 104 25.95 -54.26 26.59
#